data_AF-A0A7S0TIJ5-F1
#
_entry.id   AF-A0A7S0TIJ5-F1
#
_cell.length_a   1.000
_cell.length_b   1.000
_cell.length_c   1.000
_cell.angle_alpha   90.00
_cell.angle_beta   90.00
_cell.angle_gamma   90.00
#
_symmetry.space_group_name_H-M   'P 1'
#
loop_
_entity.id
_entity.type
_entity.pdbx_description
1 polymer ?
#
loop_
_entity_poly.entity_id
_entity_poly.type
_entity_poly.pdbx_seq_one_letter_code
_entity_poly.pdbx_strand_id
1 'polypeptide(L)'
;VGEGGLTQLTGISQRISGSDFRHRHEAVTELTELMMTERGQCDGRTGPMVELFVGRLGDNNAKVAAAALQGLERVAGAYGSGIEGSVGVLVPALAANLANTSVQIRTLASSVLDIVARHSDPCLLAQHLSSAIDFGNQRARATLLDKMRLIVRSLHEKKPPLLYKFVMQSAVKTLEEHRADVKSSNATLIKEVYSVVGESIFTNAGVRLPDKTVMRLREIIGS
;
A
#
# COMPACT_ATOMS: atom_id res chain seq x y z
N VAL A 1 1.89 28.10 17.77
CA VAL A 1 2.96 27.29 17.15
C VAL A 1 4.28 27.85 17.65
N GLY A 2 5.12 27.05 18.31
CA GLY A 2 6.45 27.53 18.72
C GLY A 2 7.38 27.62 17.51
N GLU A 3 8.19 28.67 17.40
CA GLU A 3 9.19 28.86 16.33
C GLU A 3 10.24 27.72 16.28
N GLY A 4 10.43 26.99 17.40
CA GLY A 4 11.38 25.89 17.52
C GLY A 4 11.11 24.71 16.58
N GLY A 5 9.87 24.19 16.56
CA GLY A 5 9.54 22.98 15.77
C GLY A 5 9.63 23.18 14.25
N LEU A 6 9.30 24.37 13.76
CA LEU A 6 9.44 24.74 12.34
C LEU A 6 10.91 24.79 11.90
N THR A 7 11.77 25.34 12.76
CA THR A 7 13.21 25.43 12.51
C THR A 7 13.83 24.02 12.48
N GLN A 8 13.42 23.15 13.41
CA GLN A 8 13.89 21.76 13.47
C GLN A 8 13.50 20.96 12.21
N LEU A 9 12.23 21.00 11.80
CA LEU A 9 11.76 20.30 10.60
C LEU A 9 12.50 20.77 9.34
N THR A 10 12.78 22.07 9.24
CA THR A 10 13.54 22.64 8.12
C THR A 10 14.95 22.06 8.06
N GLY A 11 15.65 22.01 9.20
CA GLY A 11 16.98 21.41 9.30
C GLY A 11 16.99 19.92 8.94
N ILE A 12 15.99 19.16 9.41
CA ILE A 12 15.80 17.74 9.07
C ILE A 12 15.63 17.58 7.55
N SER A 13 14.75 18.38 6.94
CA SER A 13 14.43 18.31 5.50
C SER A 13 15.64 18.58 4.60
N GLN A 14 16.56 19.44 5.04
CA GLN A 14 17.81 19.68 4.31
C GLN A 14 18.76 18.47 4.40
N ARG A 15 18.97 17.94 5.61
CA ARG A 15 19.86 16.79 5.82
C ARG A 15 19.35 15.52 5.16
N ILE A 16 18.02 15.30 5.19
CA ILE A 16 17.42 14.11 4.58
C ILE A 16 17.67 14.06 3.07
N SER A 17 17.86 15.22 2.42
CA SER A 17 18.12 15.36 0.99
C SER A 17 19.61 15.42 0.63
N GLY A 18 20.50 15.36 1.63
CA GLY A 18 21.94 15.51 1.44
C GLY A 18 22.63 14.31 0.76
N SER A 19 23.86 14.52 0.29
CA SER A 19 24.66 13.49 -0.39
C SER A 19 25.22 12.42 0.55
N ASP A 20 25.54 12.77 1.81
CA ASP A 20 26.03 11.81 2.81
C ASP A 20 24.89 10.96 3.38
N PHE A 21 24.98 9.64 3.21
CA PHE A 21 23.98 8.71 3.70
C PHE A 21 23.86 8.70 5.24
N ARG A 22 24.92 9.06 5.97
CA ARG A 22 24.91 9.12 7.44
C ARG A 22 23.99 10.23 7.91
N HIS A 23 24.14 11.43 7.35
CA HIS A 23 23.24 12.56 7.61
C HIS A 23 21.81 12.27 7.20
N ARG A 24 21.60 11.57 6.07
CA ARG A 24 20.24 11.14 5.67
C ARG A 24 19.64 10.16 6.67
N HIS A 25 20.40 9.16 7.10
CA HIS A 25 19.94 8.16 8.08
C HIS A 25 19.60 8.81 9.43
N GLU A 26 20.47 9.68 9.94
CA GLU A 26 20.23 10.46 11.16
C GLU A 26 18.97 11.32 11.02
N ALA A 27 18.83 12.07 9.91
CA ALA A 27 17.65 12.90 9.66
C ALA A 27 16.34 12.10 9.58
N VAL A 28 16.34 10.91 8.97
CA VAL A 28 15.17 10.00 8.98
C VAL A 28 14.80 9.57 10.39
N THR A 29 15.81 9.28 11.22
CA THR A 29 15.61 8.84 12.60
C THR A 29 15.07 10.00 13.45
N GLU A 30 15.64 11.19 13.31
CA GLU A 30 15.17 12.41 13.97
C GLU A 30 13.76 12.80 13.54
N LEU A 31 13.42 12.67 12.24
CA LEU A 31 12.06 12.89 11.76
C LEU A 31 11.07 11.94 12.44
N THR A 32 11.44 10.67 12.58
CA THR A 32 10.63 9.67 13.28
C THR A 32 10.40 10.08 14.72
N GLU A 33 11.46 10.42 15.46
CA GLU A 33 11.34 10.81 16.86
C GLU A 33 10.53 12.10 17.02
N LEU A 34 10.76 13.12 16.19
CA LEU A 34 9.98 14.36 16.17
C LEU A 34 8.48 14.06 16.02
N MET A 35 8.11 13.22 15.04
CA MET A 35 6.73 12.84 14.83
C MET A 35 6.16 11.98 15.98
N MET A 36 7.00 11.25 16.72
CA MET A 36 6.54 10.40 17.82
C MET A 36 6.34 11.18 19.13
N THR A 37 7.24 12.12 19.42
CA THR A 37 7.28 12.84 20.71
C THR A 37 6.55 14.19 20.65
N GLU A 38 6.50 14.85 19.49
CA GLU A 38 5.93 16.19 19.33
C GLU A 38 4.67 16.19 18.44
N ARG A 39 3.80 15.19 18.62
CA ARG A 39 2.60 14.98 17.77
C ARG A 39 1.78 16.25 17.55
N GLY A 40 1.45 16.99 18.62
CA GLY A 40 0.67 18.23 18.51
C GLY A 40 1.32 19.34 17.67
N GLN A 41 2.65 19.30 17.49
CA GLN A 41 3.36 20.24 16.60
C GLN A 41 3.41 19.76 15.14
N CYS A 42 3.28 18.45 14.95
CA CYS A 42 3.25 17.78 13.65
C CYS A 42 1.85 17.72 13.05
N ASP A 43 0.81 17.85 13.87
CA ASP A 43 -0.58 17.92 13.44
C ASP A 43 -0.78 19.01 12.38
N GLY A 44 -1.39 18.64 11.25
CA GLY A 44 -1.54 19.51 10.07
C GLY A 44 -0.34 19.55 9.11
N ARG A 45 0.77 18.86 9.42
CA ARG A 45 1.96 18.72 8.55
C ARG A 45 2.33 17.27 8.24
N THR A 46 1.46 16.33 8.60
CA THR A 46 1.69 14.89 8.41
C THR A 46 1.97 14.54 6.96
N GLY A 47 1.24 15.14 6.00
CA GLY A 47 1.44 14.93 4.57
C GLY A 47 2.89 15.17 4.10
N PRO A 48 3.40 16.42 4.19
CA PRO A 48 4.79 16.72 3.84
C PRO A 48 5.83 15.90 4.60
N MET A 49 5.60 15.59 5.88
CA MET A 49 6.52 14.74 6.65
C MET A 49 6.54 13.30 6.14
N VAL A 50 5.39 12.73 5.77
CA VAL A 50 5.31 11.41 5.14
C VAL A 50 6.02 11.41 3.79
N GLU A 51 5.94 12.49 3.01
CA GLU A 51 6.65 12.61 1.73
C GLU A 51 8.18 12.55 1.90
N LEU A 52 8.73 13.09 3.00
CA LEU A 52 10.17 12.97 3.30
C LEU A 52 10.59 11.50 3.47
N PHE A 53 9.78 10.69 4.15
CA PHE A 53 10.03 9.25 4.25
C PHE A 53 9.90 8.55 2.89
N VAL A 54 8.83 8.84 2.14
CA VAL A 54 8.59 8.28 0.80
C VAL A 54 9.79 8.55 -0.12
N GLY A 55 10.36 9.76 -0.07
CA GLY A 55 11.54 10.13 -0.83
C GLY A 55 12.80 9.32 -0.48
N ARG A 56 12.84 8.63 0.66
CA ARG A 56 13.95 7.76 1.10
C ARG A 56 13.66 6.26 0.95
N LEU A 57 12.45 5.87 0.55
CA LEU A 57 12.13 4.46 0.30
C LEU A 57 12.87 3.86 -0.91
N GLY A 58 13.32 4.70 -1.83
CA GLY A 58 14.17 4.32 -2.96
C GLY A 58 15.64 4.74 -2.79
N ASP A 59 16.10 4.97 -1.56
CA ASP A 59 17.48 5.43 -1.33
C ASP A 59 18.51 4.41 -1.82
N ASN A 60 19.60 4.91 -2.43
CA ASN A 60 20.71 4.08 -2.88
C ASN A 60 21.43 3.36 -1.73
N ASN A 61 21.23 3.80 -0.49
CA ASN A 61 21.72 3.13 0.70
C ASN A 61 20.59 2.38 1.42
N ALA A 62 20.71 1.06 1.47
CA ALA A 62 19.69 0.19 2.09
C ALA A 62 19.43 0.48 3.58
N LYS A 63 20.41 1.02 4.33
CA LYS A 63 20.20 1.41 5.73
C LYS A 63 19.26 2.60 5.84
N VAL A 64 19.39 3.58 4.94
CA VAL A 64 18.51 4.75 4.90
C VAL A 64 17.09 4.34 4.50
N ALA A 65 16.95 3.49 3.48
CA ALA A 65 15.65 2.97 3.06
C ALA A 65 14.97 2.13 4.17
N ALA A 66 15.72 1.28 4.87
CA ALA A 66 15.21 0.51 5.99
C ALA A 66 14.79 1.41 7.17
N ALA A 67 15.59 2.41 7.52
CA ALA A 67 15.25 3.39 8.55
C ALA A 67 13.97 4.16 8.19
N ALA A 68 13.78 4.50 6.90
CA ALA A 68 12.59 5.20 6.44
C ALA A 68 11.33 4.32 6.56
N LEU A 69 11.43 3.03 6.23
CA LEU A 69 10.32 2.08 6.41
C LEU A 69 9.99 1.84 7.89
N GLN A 70 10.99 1.70 8.75
CA GLN A 70 10.80 1.56 10.20
C GLN A 70 10.16 2.81 10.80
N GLY A 71 10.59 3.99 10.33
CA GLY A 71 9.97 5.27 10.69
C GLY A 71 8.50 5.32 10.27
N LEU A 72 8.20 4.97 9.02
CA LEU A 72 6.82 4.89 8.52
C LEU A 72 5.96 3.86 9.25
N GLU A 73 6.51 2.74 9.68
CA GLU A 73 5.78 1.73 10.47
C GLU A 73 5.30 2.34 11.80
N ARG A 74 6.20 3.03 12.52
CA ARG A 74 5.88 3.74 13.76
C ARG A 74 4.89 4.88 13.51
N VAL A 75 5.14 5.71 12.49
CA VAL A 75 4.28 6.85 12.13
C VAL A 75 2.88 6.39 11.73
N ALA A 76 2.76 5.40 10.86
CA ALA A 76 1.46 4.88 10.43
C ALA A 76 0.66 4.30 11.62
N GLY A 77 1.32 3.59 12.53
CA GLY A 77 0.67 3.06 13.73
C GLY A 77 0.25 4.15 14.73
N ALA A 78 1.02 5.23 14.80
CA ALA A 78 0.77 6.34 15.71
C ALA A 78 -0.32 7.31 15.22
N TYR A 79 -0.32 7.64 13.93
CA TYR A 79 -1.19 8.64 13.32
C TYR A 79 -2.45 8.04 12.70
N GLY A 80 -2.47 6.74 12.37
CA GLY A 80 -3.64 6.05 11.84
C GLY A 80 -4.21 6.76 10.60
N SER A 81 -5.48 7.18 10.66
CA SER A 81 -6.13 7.92 9.56
C SER A 81 -5.53 9.32 9.32
N GLY A 82 -4.72 9.86 10.22
CA GLY A 82 -4.01 11.12 10.03
C GLY A 82 -2.99 11.13 8.88
N ILE A 83 -2.64 9.96 8.34
CA ILE A 83 -1.79 9.81 7.14
C ILE A 83 -2.57 9.40 5.88
N GLU A 84 -3.90 9.34 5.95
CA GLU A 84 -4.74 8.88 4.83
C GLU A 84 -4.57 9.74 3.57
N GLY A 85 -4.36 11.05 3.73
CA GLY A 85 -4.06 11.97 2.62
C GLY A 85 -2.79 11.61 1.83
N SER A 86 -1.87 10.83 2.42
CA SER A 86 -0.62 10.40 1.78
C SER A 86 -0.71 9.02 1.14
N VAL A 87 -1.85 8.31 1.23
CA VAL A 87 -2.01 6.95 0.68
C VAL A 87 -1.67 6.89 -0.80
N GLY A 88 -2.01 7.92 -1.57
CA GLY A 88 -1.78 7.97 -3.01
C GLY A 88 -0.30 7.96 -3.42
N VAL A 89 0.59 8.52 -2.60
CA VAL A 89 2.05 8.45 -2.82
C VAL A 89 2.69 7.27 -2.09
N LEU A 90 2.12 6.89 -0.94
CA LEU A 90 2.68 5.86 -0.08
C LEU A 90 2.48 4.45 -0.65
N VAL A 91 1.27 4.11 -1.13
CA VAL A 91 0.98 2.76 -1.65
C VAL A 91 1.87 2.39 -2.84
N PRO A 92 2.04 3.23 -3.88
CA PRO A 92 2.96 2.92 -4.98
C PRO A 92 4.41 2.76 -4.53
N ALA A 93 4.88 3.58 -3.58
CA ALA A 93 6.24 3.53 -3.07
C ALA A 93 6.51 2.25 -2.24
N LEU A 94 5.54 1.83 -1.43
CA LEU A 94 5.59 0.57 -0.70
C LEU A 94 5.53 -0.62 -1.67
N ALA A 95 4.66 -0.57 -2.67
CA ALA A 95 4.54 -1.59 -3.71
C ALA A 95 5.86 -1.80 -4.47
N ALA A 96 6.59 -0.73 -4.78
CA ALA A 96 7.92 -0.83 -5.37
C ALA A 96 8.91 -1.57 -4.45
N ASN A 97 8.83 -1.32 -3.13
CA ASN A 97 9.70 -1.95 -2.14
C ASN A 97 9.36 -3.41 -1.84
N LEU A 98 8.12 -3.87 -2.09
CA LEU A 98 7.76 -5.29 -2.05
C LEU A 98 8.54 -6.13 -3.08
N ALA A 99 9.12 -5.51 -4.11
CA ALA A 99 9.94 -6.17 -5.11
C ALA A 99 11.46 -6.07 -4.84
N ASN A 100 11.86 -5.49 -3.71
CA ASN A 100 13.27 -5.28 -3.36
C ASN A 100 14.02 -6.61 -3.17
N THR A 101 15.32 -6.65 -3.46
CA THR A 101 16.16 -7.85 -3.27
C THR A 101 16.38 -8.15 -1.79
N SER A 102 16.41 -7.13 -0.93
CA SER A 102 16.51 -7.28 0.52
C SER A 102 15.22 -7.81 1.13
N VAL A 103 15.29 -8.97 1.80
CA VAL A 103 14.16 -9.55 2.56
C VAL A 103 13.67 -8.57 3.60
N GLN A 104 14.59 -7.91 4.32
CA GLN A 104 14.24 -6.95 5.37
C GLN A 104 13.39 -5.79 4.81
N ILE A 105 13.77 -5.22 3.67
CA ILE A 105 13.02 -4.13 3.03
C ILE A 105 11.63 -4.60 2.61
N ARG A 106 11.52 -5.80 2.01
CA ARG A 106 10.22 -6.36 1.62
C ARG A 106 9.30 -6.57 2.83
N THR A 107 9.84 -7.12 3.91
CA THR A 107 9.08 -7.38 5.15
C THR A 107 8.59 -6.08 5.77
N LEU A 108 9.45 -5.08 5.89
CA LEU A 108 9.07 -3.77 6.42
C LEU A 108 8.02 -3.09 5.53
N ALA A 109 8.20 -3.09 4.21
CA ALA A 109 7.22 -2.52 3.28
C ALA A 109 5.86 -3.21 3.36
N SER A 110 5.83 -4.54 3.49
CA SER A 110 4.60 -5.29 3.72
C SER A 110 3.93 -4.89 5.03
N SER A 111 4.70 -4.75 6.11
CA SER A 111 4.17 -4.37 7.43
C SER A 111 3.56 -2.96 7.42
N VAL A 112 4.26 -1.98 6.83
CA VAL A 112 3.71 -0.61 6.68
C VAL A 112 2.42 -0.64 5.88
N LEU A 113 2.37 -1.41 4.77
CA LEU A 113 1.17 -1.52 3.96
C LEU A 113 0.00 -2.15 4.73
N ASP A 114 0.26 -3.13 5.60
CA ASP A 114 -0.75 -3.73 6.49
C ASP A 114 -1.30 -2.73 7.53
N ILE A 115 -0.46 -1.84 8.05
CA ILE A 115 -0.90 -0.76 8.95
C ILE A 115 -1.75 0.25 8.19
N VAL A 116 -1.26 0.72 7.04
CA VAL A 116 -1.98 1.69 6.18
C VAL A 116 -3.34 1.13 5.76
N ALA A 117 -3.40 -0.16 5.39
CA ALA A 117 -4.63 -0.82 4.97
C ALA A 117 -5.70 -0.87 6.07
N ARG A 118 -5.29 -0.97 7.35
CA ARG A 118 -6.20 -1.01 8.50
C ARG A 118 -6.80 0.34 8.87
N HIS A 119 -6.14 1.44 8.49
CA HIS A 119 -6.52 2.79 8.94
C HIS A 119 -7.06 3.70 7.83
N SER A 120 -7.02 3.29 6.57
CA SER A 120 -7.43 4.12 5.43
C SER A 120 -8.77 3.69 4.85
N ASP A 121 -9.45 4.59 4.13
CA ASP A 121 -10.67 4.27 3.39
C ASP A 121 -10.45 3.12 2.38
N PRO A 122 -11.21 2.02 2.45
CA PRO A 122 -11.08 0.91 1.50
C PRO A 122 -11.31 1.35 0.04
N CYS A 123 -12.09 2.40 -0.22
CA CYS A 123 -12.30 2.93 -1.57
C CYS A 123 -11.01 3.50 -2.15
N LEU A 124 -10.26 4.24 -1.33
CA LEU A 124 -8.99 4.86 -1.72
C LEU A 124 -7.90 3.79 -1.88
N LEU A 125 -7.81 2.86 -0.92
CA LEU A 125 -6.88 1.74 -0.99
C LEU A 125 -7.12 0.88 -2.23
N ALA A 126 -8.37 0.54 -2.54
CA ALA A 126 -8.70 -0.28 -3.70
C ALA A 126 -8.19 0.34 -5.01
N GLN A 127 -8.36 1.65 -5.19
CA GLN A 127 -7.85 2.35 -6.36
C GLN A 127 -6.32 2.27 -6.48
N HIS A 128 -5.59 2.50 -5.39
CA HIS A 128 -4.12 2.52 -5.44
C HIS A 128 -3.52 1.12 -5.52
N LEU A 129 -4.11 0.15 -4.80
CA LEU A 129 -3.71 -1.26 -4.91
C LEU A 129 -3.98 -1.81 -6.31
N SER A 130 -5.14 -1.51 -6.93
CA SER A 130 -5.43 -2.01 -8.28
C SER A 130 -4.44 -1.46 -9.30
N SER A 131 -4.10 -0.16 -9.19
CA SER A 131 -3.08 0.44 -10.05
C SER A 131 -1.71 -0.23 -9.87
N ALA A 132 -1.32 -0.56 -8.62
CA ALA A 132 -0.05 -1.22 -8.34
C ALA A 132 -0.03 -2.69 -8.82
N ILE A 133 -1.16 -3.41 -8.77
CA ILE A 133 -1.30 -4.77 -9.28
C ILE A 133 -1.20 -4.81 -10.81
N ASP A 134 -1.93 -3.89 -11.45
CA ASP A 134 -2.10 -3.85 -12.90
C ASP A 134 -0.85 -3.34 -13.61
N PHE A 135 -0.23 -2.28 -13.08
CA PHE A 135 0.85 -1.55 -13.76
C PHE A 135 2.18 -1.54 -13.01
N GLY A 136 2.21 -2.02 -11.77
CA GLY A 136 3.41 -2.03 -10.93
C GLY A 136 4.35 -3.21 -11.19
N ASN A 137 5.29 -3.41 -10.25
CA ASN A 137 6.28 -4.48 -10.36
C ASN A 137 5.62 -5.85 -10.19
N GLN A 138 5.81 -6.73 -11.19
CA GLN A 138 5.24 -8.07 -11.19
C GLN A 138 5.62 -8.85 -9.91
N ARG A 139 6.83 -8.70 -9.37
CA ARG A 139 7.28 -9.42 -8.15
C ARG A 139 6.42 -9.11 -6.93
N ALA A 140 5.89 -7.89 -6.83
CA ALA A 140 5.03 -7.45 -5.74
C ALA A 140 3.57 -7.92 -5.90
N ARG A 141 3.16 -8.33 -7.11
CA ARG A 141 1.76 -8.57 -7.47
C ARG A 141 1.06 -9.57 -6.57
N ALA A 142 1.71 -10.69 -6.22
CA ALA A 142 1.13 -11.71 -5.34
C ALA A 142 0.77 -11.12 -3.97
N THR A 143 1.73 -10.44 -3.34
CA THR A 143 1.52 -9.76 -2.06
C THR A 143 0.45 -8.66 -2.15
N LEU A 144 0.41 -7.90 -3.25
CA LEU A 144 -0.61 -6.86 -3.44
C LEU A 144 -2.02 -7.45 -3.60
N LEU A 145 -2.17 -8.58 -4.30
CA LEU A 145 -3.44 -9.30 -4.37
C LEU A 145 -3.88 -9.79 -2.98
N ASP A 146 -2.95 -10.29 -2.16
CA ASP A 146 -3.24 -10.66 -0.78
C ASP A 146 -3.70 -9.45 0.05
N LYS A 147 -3.08 -8.28 -0.13
CA LYS A 147 -3.54 -7.04 0.55
C LYS A 147 -4.91 -6.59 0.05
N MET A 148 -5.16 -6.68 -1.26
CA MET A 148 -6.46 -6.36 -1.86
C MET A 148 -7.58 -7.24 -1.28
N ARG A 149 -7.28 -8.51 -1.01
CA ARG A 149 -8.24 -9.44 -0.39
C ARG A 149 -8.74 -8.94 0.97
N LEU A 150 -7.86 -8.34 1.77
CA LEU A 150 -8.19 -7.88 3.13
C LEU A 150 -9.26 -6.77 3.15
N ILE A 151 -9.42 -6.03 2.06
CA ILE A 151 -10.37 -4.92 1.98
C ILE A 151 -11.67 -5.27 1.23
N VAL A 152 -11.85 -6.51 0.75
CA VAL A 152 -13.00 -6.91 -0.08
C VAL A 152 -14.34 -6.68 0.63
N ARG A 153 -14.48 -7.16 1.87
CA ARG A 153 -15.73 -7.05 2.65
C ARG A 153 -16.07 -5.59 2.94
N SER A 154 -15.12 -4.84 3.49
CA SER A 154 -15.33 -3.43 3.85
C SER A 154 -15.59 -2.55 2.61
N LEU A 155 -14.93 -2.84 1.49
CA LEU A 155 -15.19 -2.15 0.22
C LEU A 155 -16.59 -2.47 -0.31
N HIS A 156 -17.02 -3.73 -0.24
CA HIS A 156 -18.35 -4.12 -0.68
C HIS A 156 -19.44 -3.45 0.17
N GLU A 157 -19.31 -3.49 1.49
CA GLU A 157 -20.27 -2.86 2.41
C GLU A 157 -20.37 -1.35 2.17
N LYS A 158 -19.23 -0.69 1.94
CA LYS A 158 -19.18 0.77 1.77
C LYS A 158 -19.57 1.25 0.38
N LYS A 159 -19.08 0.58 -0.67
CA LYS A 159 -19.28 1.01 -2.07
C LYS A 159 -19.15 -0.15 -3.06
N PRO A 160 -20.17 -1.02 -3.19
CA PRO A 160 -20.14 -2.21 -4.04
C PRO A 160 -19.63 -1.98 -5.48
N PRO A 161 -20.00 -0.89 -6.19
CA PRO A 161 -19.51 -0.66 -7.55
C PRO A 161 -17.98 -0.56 -7.66
N LEU A 162 -17.29 -0.12 -6.61
CA LEU A 162 -15.83 -0.03 -6.61
C LEU A 162 -15.15 -1.38 -6.44
N LEU A 163 -15.82 -2.36 -5.80
CA LEU A 163 -15.33 -3.75 -5.78
C LEU A 163 -15.19 -4.29 -7.20
N TYR A 164 -16.21 -4.09 -8.03
CA TYR A 164 -16.16 -4.53 -9.43
C TYR A 164 -15.13 -3.74 -10.23
N LYS A 165 -15.12 -2.41 -10.07
CA LYS A 165 -14.22 -1.52 -10.82
C LYS A 165 -12.75 -1.79 -10.53
N PHE A 166 -12.35 -1.96 -9.28
CA PHE A 166 -10.94 -2.06 -8.90
C PHE A 166 -10.49 -3.49 -8.60
N VAL A 167 -11.26 -4.23 -7.81
CA VAL A 167 -10.86 -5.57 -7.36
C VAL A 167 -11.08 -6.60 -8.47
N MET A 168 -12.31 -6.69 -8.99
CA MET A 168 -12.62 -7.69 -10.01
C MET A 168 -11.89 -7.46 -11.32
N GLN A 169 -11.72 -6.20 -11.75
CA GLN A 169 -10.93 -5.91 -12.95
C GLN A 169 -9.48 -6.41 -12.82
N SER A 170 -8.81 -6.11 -11.69
CA SER A 170 -7.45 -6.62 -11.44
C SER A 170 -7.40 -8.14 -11.29
N ALA A 171 -8.37 -8.75 -10.62
CA ALA A 171 -8.46 -10.21 -10.48
C ALA A 171 -8.62 -10.90 -11.85
N VAL A 172 -9.49 -10.37 -12.71
CA VAL A 172 -9.71 -10.89 -14.08
C VAL A 172 -8.46 -10.72 -14.95
N LYS A 173 -7.80 -9.56 -14.89
CA LYS A 173 -6.54 -9.32 -15.61
C LYS A 173 -5.42 -10.28 -15.22
N THR A 174 -5.46 -10.80 -13.99
CA THR A 174 -4.43 -11.69 -13.44
C THR A 174 -4.81 -13.17 -13.50
N LEU A 175 -5.92 -13.53 -14.17
CA LEU A 175 -6.34 -14.94 -14.36
C LEU A 175 -5.35 -15.76 -15.18
N GLU A 176 -4.76 -15.15 -16.21
CA GLU A 176 -3.87 -15.83 -17.16
C GLU A 176 -2.39 -15.72 -16.75
N GLU A 177 -2.11 -15.30 -15.52
CA GLU A 177 -0.72 -15.14 -15.05
C GLU A 177 -0.02 -16.50 -14.92
N HIS A 178 1.23 -16.60 -15.39
CA HIS A 178 1.96 -17.87 -15.38
C HIS A 178 2.57 -18.21 -14.01
N ARG A 179 2.88 -17.20 -13.20
CA ARG A 179 3.55 -17.36 -11.91
C ARG A 179 2.63 -18.01 -10.87
N ALA A 180 3.15 -19.05 -10.21
CA ALA A 180 2.37 -19.88 -9.28
C ALA A 180 1.90 -19.11 -8.04
N ASP A 181 2.74 -18.24 -7.48
CA ASP A 181 2.42 -17.40 -6.32
C ASP A 181 1.30 -16.39 -6.64
N VAL A 182 1.35 -15.74 -7.81
CA VAL A 182 0.30 -14.82 -8.25
C VAL A 182 -1.01 -15.57 -8.48
N LYS A 183 -0.98 -16.73 -9.14
CA LYS A 183 -2.17 -17.58 -9.34
C LYS A 183 -2.82 -17.96 -8.02
N SER A 184 -2.03 -18.39 -7.03
CA SER A 184 -2.52 -18.77 -5.70
C SER A 184 -3.17 -17.58 -4.97
N SER A 185 -2.51 -16.43 -5.00
CA SER A 185 -3.00 -15.19 -4.36
C SER A 185 -4.29 -14.72 -5.03
N ASN A 186 -4.34 -14.70 -6.37
CA ASN A 186 -5.52 -14.32 -7.14
C ASN A 186 -6.68 -15.30 -6.92
N ALA A 187 -6.42 -16.61 -6.88
CA ALA A 187 -7.43 -17.61 -6.58
C ALA A 187 -8.07 -17.38 -5.20
N THR A 188 -7.27 -17.00 -4.21
CA THR A 188 -7.79 -16.71 -2.88
C THR A 188 -8.55 -15.38 -2.84
N LEU A 189 -8.12 -14.37 -3.59
CA LEU A 189 -8.87 -13.12 -3.78
C LEU A 189 -10.24 -13.39 -4.43
N ILE A 190 -10.29 -14.17 -5.52
CA ILE A 190 -11.52 -14.52 -6.23
C ILE A 190 -12.49 -15.26 -5.31
N LYS A 191 -12.00 -16.22 -4.51
CA LYS A 191 -12.81 -16.94 -3.52
C LYS A 191 -13.36 -16.00 -2.45
N GLU A 192 -12.56 -15.04 -1.97
CA GLU A 192 -13.04 -14.04 -1.01
C GLU A 192 -14.15 -13.18 -1.62
N VAL A 193 -13.97 -12.69 -2.85
CA VAL A 193 -15.01 -11.92 -3.55
C VAL A 193 -16.28 -12.76 -3.73
N TYR A 194 -16.16 -14.01 -4.17
CA TYR A 194 -17.30 -14.91 -4.31
C TYR A 194 -18.06 -15.11 -2.98
N SER A 195 -17.33 -15.23 -1.87
CA SER A 195 -17.95 -15.35 -0.54
C SER A 195 -18.79 -14.14 -0.12
N VAL A 196 -18.56 -12.98 -0.77
CA VAL A 196 -19.26 -11.72 -0.48
C VAL A 196 -20.40 -11.45 -1.47
N VAL A 197 -20.21 -11.75 -2.76
CA VAL A 197 -21.17 -11.35 -3.82
C VAL A 197 -21.90 -12.52 -4.48
N GLY A 198 -21.50 -13.76 -4.21
CA GLY A 198 -22.04 -14.97 -4.85
C GLY A 198 -21.93 -14.94 -6.38
N GLU A 199 -22.98 -15.43 -7.05
CA GLU A 199 -23.08 -15.49 -8.53
C GLU A 199 -22.92 -14.12 -9.22
N SER A 200 -23.09 -13.01 -8.50
CA SER A 200 -22.87 -11.67 -9.05
C SER A 200 -21.43 -11.47 -9.54
N ILE A 201 -20.48 -12.30 -9.08
CA ILE A 201 -19.08 -12.31 -9.54
C ILE A 201 -18.94 -12.53 -11.05
N PHE A 202 -19.92 -13.20 -11.68
CA PHE A 202 -19.92 -13.47 -13.12
C PHE A 202 -20.44 -12.29 -13.95
N THR A 203 -20.74 -11.17 -13.30
CA THR A 203 -21.26 -9.96 -13.95
C THR A 203 -20.42 -8.74 -13.58
N ASN A 204 -20.41 -7.74 -14.46
CA ASN A 204 -19.88 -6.42 -14.18
C ASN A 204 -20.94 -5.39 -14.58
N ALA A 205 -21.44 -4.62 -13.61
CA ALA A 205 -22.56 -3.68 -13.83
C ALA A 205 -23.78 -4.34 -14.52
N GLY A 206 -24.11 -5.59 -14.14
CA GLY A 206 -25.22 -6.35 -14.71
C GLY A 206 -24.94 -7.01 -16.06
N VAL A 207 -23.79 -6.75 -16.68
CA VAL A 207 -23.37 -7.41 -17.94
C VAL A 207 -22.56 -8.66 -17.61
N ARG A 208 -22.98 -9.81 -18.15
CA ARG A 208 -22.26 -11.08 -17.99
C ARG A 208 -20.86 -10.99 -18.58
N LEU A 209 -19.87 -11.51 -17.85
CA LEU A 209 -18.49 -11.58 -18.31
C LEU A 209 -18.33 -12.57 -19.48
N PRO A 210 -17.26 -12.45 -20.30
CA PRO A 210 -17.00 -13.40 -21.39
C PRO A 210 -16.95 -14.85 -20.91
N ASP A 211 -17.41 -15.80 -21.74
CA ASP A 211 -17.51 -17.23 -21.37
C ASP A 211 -16.19 -17.80 -20.86
N LYS A 212 -15.07 -17.47 -21.53
CA LYS A 212 -13.73 -17.90 -21.10
C LYS A 212 -13.43 -17.43 -19.67
N THR A 213 -13.78 -16.18 -19.34
CA THR A 213 -13.58 -15.62 -18.00
C THR A 213 -14.47 -16.31 -16.98
N VAL A 214 -15.76 -16.51 -17.29
CA VAL A 214 -16.71 -17.20 -16.41
C VAL A 214 -16.24 -18.64 -16.12
N MET A 215 -15.78 -19.37 -17.14
CA MET A 215 -15.25 -20.72 -16.99
C MET A 215 -14.05 -20.76 -16.04
N ARG A 216 -13.09 -19.84 -16.20
CA ARG A 216 -11.93 -19.75 -15.29
C ARG A 216 -12.31 -19.41 -13.86
N LEU A 217 -13.26 -18.49 -13.67
CA LEU A 217 -13.75 -18.15 -12.33
C LEU A 217 -14.41 -19.37 -11.66
N ARG A 218 -15.23 -20.12 -12.39
CA ARG A 218 -15.86 -21.35 -11.91
C ARG A 218 -14.84 -22.41 -11.50
N GLU A 219 -13.83 -22.65 -12.32
CA GLU A 219 -12.72 -23.56 -11.99
C GLU A 219 -12.02 -23.19 -10.68
N ILE A 220 -11.78 -21.89 -10.46
CA ILE A 220 -11.10 -21.38 -9.25
C ILE A 220 -11.99 -21.52 -8.01
N ILE A 221 -13.28 -21.21 -8.13
CA ILE A 221 -14.25 -21.24 -7.03
C ILE A 221 -14.60 -22.69 -6.67
N GLY A 222 -14.56 -23.61 -7.64
CA GLY A 222 -15.00 -24.99 -7.49
C GLY A 222 -16.52 -25.15 -7.65
N SER A 223 -17.15 -24.31 -8.48
CA SER A 223 -18.60 -24.20 -8.70
C SER A 223 -19.04 -24.42 -10.14
#